data_AF-A0A960BH56-F1
#
_entry.id   AF-A0A960BH56-F1
#
_cell.length_a   1.000
_cell.length_b   1.000
_cell.length_c   1.000
_cell.angle_alpha   90.00
_cell.angle_beta   90.00
_cell.angle_gamma   90.00
#
_symmetry.space_group_name_H-M   'P 1'
#
loop_
_entity.id
_entity.type
_entity.pdbx_description
1 polymer ?
#
loop_
_entity_poly.entity_id
_entity_poly.type
_entity_poly.pdbx_seq_one_letter_code
_entity_poly.pdbx_strand_id
1 'polypeptide(L)' 'MKRKVAEAEFASGSRPLLMRVRLRETSPAAWVAGVGDPRLRYQGEILMPADANLLIARPADYSGDVPVVDVEVWW' A
#
# COMPACT_ATOMS: atom_id res chain seq x y z
N MET A 1 1.29 2.61 13.61
CA MET A 1 2.27 3.58 13.03
C MET A 1 2.12 3.71 11.52
N LYS A 2 2.16 2.61 10.74
CA LYS A 2 2.15 2.63 9.26
C LYS A 2 0.89 3.25 8.60
N ARG A 3 -0.31 3.02 9.15
CA ARG A 3 -1.57 3.60 8.63
C ARG A 3 -1.60 5.14 8.68
N LYS A 4 -1.09 5.74 9.77
CA LYS A 4 -1.06 7.20 9.95
C LYS A 4 -0.15 7.89 8.93
N VAL A 5 0.96 7.28 8.55
CA VAL A 5 1.85 7.80 7.49
C VAL A 5 1.12 7.74 6.14
N ALA A 6 0.47 6.62 5.84
CA ALA A 6 -0.27 6.47 4.60
C ALA A 6 -1.42 7.49 4.45
N GLU A 7 -2.19 7.69 5.53
CA GLU A 7 -3.26 8.70 5.57
C GLU A 7 -2.71 10.13 5.45
N ALA A 8 -1.64 10.46 6.18
CA ALA A 8 -1.08 11.81 6.18
C ALA A 8 -0.49 12.21 4.82
N GLU A 9 0.10 11.28 4.08
CA GLU A 9 0.84 11.60 2.86
C GLU A 9 0.07 11.35 1.56
N PHE A 10 -0.79 10.33 1.55
CA PHE A 10 -1.41 9.85 0.30
C PHE A 10 -2.93 10.01 0.27
N ALA A 11 -3.55 10.50 1.35
CA ALA A 11 -5.00 10.67 1.41
C ALA A 11 -5.49 12.13 1.26
N SER A 12 -4.61 13.08 0.92
CA SER A 12 -4.94 14.50 0.76
C SER A 12 -5.53 14.90 -0.61
N GLY A 13 -5.81 13.93 -1.48
CA GLY A 13 -6.37 14.15 -2.83
C GLY A 13 -7.90 14.27 -2.86
N SER A 14 -8.46 14.57 -4.05
CA SER A 14 -9.92 14.75 -4.22
C SER A 14 -10.75 13.47 -4.11
N ARG A 15 -10.10 12.30 -4.23
CA ARG A 15 -10.70 10.96 -4.11
C ARG A 15 -9.68 9.99 -3.50
N PRO A 16 -9.37 10.12 -2.21
CA PRO A 16 -8.36 9.28 -1.59
C PRO A 16 -8.88 7.85 -1.40
N LEU A 17 -7.98 6.89 -1.51
CA LEU A 17 -8.24 5.47 -1.26
C LEU A 17 -6.98 4.87 -0.64
N LEU A 18 -7.14 4.08 0.41
CA LEU A 18 -6.07 3.25 0.95
C LEU A 18 -6.24 1.81 0.50
N MET A 19 -5.13 1.17 0.15
CA MET A 19 -5.09 -0.26 -0.10
C MET A 19 -4.42 -0.98 1.05
N ARG A 20 -5.10 -1.98 1.62
CA ARG A 20 -4.46 -2.96 2.49
C ARG A 20 -4.04 -4.14 1.62
N VAL A 21 -2.76 -4.16 1.28
CA VAL A 21 -2.18 -5.16 0.39
C VAL A 21 -1.74 -6.39 1.19
N ARG A 22 -2.25 -7.57 0.84
CA ARG A 22 -1.78 -8.86 1.32
C ARG A 22 -0.77 -9.44 0.34
N LEU A 23 0.44 -9.69 0.84
CA LEU A 23 1.50 -10.42 0.13
C LEU A 23 1.57 -11.86 0.64
N ARG A 24 1.82 -12.81 -0.25
CA ARG A 24 2.15 -14.20 0.12
C ARG A 24 3.64 -14.29 0.40
N GLU A 25 4.05 -15.30 1.16
CA GLU A 25 5.45 -15.49 1.57
C GLU A 25 6.43 -15.54 0.38
N THR A 26 5.97 -16.05 -0.76
CA THR A 26 6.77 -16.18 -1.99
C THR A 26 6.55 -15.06 -3.00
N SER A 27 5.76 -14.02 -2.67
CA SER A 27 5.54 -12.89 -3.58
C SER A 27 6.85 -12.12 -3.79
N PRO A 28 7.30 -11.91 -5.05
CA PRO A 28 8.40 -11.01 -5.34
C PRO A 28 8.12 -9.61 -4.81
N ALA A 29 8.90 -9.20 -3.81
CA ALA A 29 8.83 -7.89 -3.20
C ALA A 29 10.18 -7.54 -2.58
N ALA A 30 10.59 -6.28 -2.66
CA ALA A 30 11.84 -5.81 -2.09
C ALA A 30 11.59 -4.64 -1.15
N TRP A 31 12.15 -4.68 0.04
CA TRP A 31 12.23 -3.51 0.90
C TRP A 31 13.38 -2.62 0.42
N VAL A 32 13.05 -1.43 -0.06
CA VAL A 32 14.02 -0.52 -0.72
C VAL A 32 14.62 0.51 0.23
N ALA A 33 14.59 0.25 1.55
CA ALA A 33 15.22 1.12 2.53
C ALA A 33 16.73 1.23 2.28
N GLY A 34 17.14 2.39 1.78
CA GLY A 34 18.55 2.70 1.49
C GLY A 34 18.88 2.89 0.01
N VAL A 35 17.95 2.58 -0.90
CA VAL A 35 18.13 2.81 -2.35
C VAL A 35 17.43 4.10 -2.80
N GLY A 36 16.37 4.52 -2.10
CA GLY A 36 15.63 5.78 -2.37
C GLY A 36 16.10 6.99 -1.56
N ASP A 37 15.32 8.09 -1.62
CA ASP A 37 15.59 9.32 -0.86
C ASP A 37 15.67 9.01 0.65
N PRO A 38 16.81 9.30 1.32
CA PRO A 38 16.96 9.06 2.75
C PRO A 38 15.91 9.75 3.62
N ARG A 39 15.33 10.86 3.16
CA ARG A 39 14.26 11.59 3.86
C ARG A 39 12.98 10.78 3.94
N LEU A 40 12.71 9.89 2.99
CA LEU A 40 11.47 9.12 2.88
C LEU A 40 11.54 7.74 3.56
N ARG A 41 12.65 7.40 4.23
CA ARG A 41 12.83 6.08 4.87
C ARG A 41 11.72 5.70 5.85
N TYR A 42 11.07 6.67 6.48
CA TYR A 42 9.96 6.44 7.41
C TYR A 42 8.71 5.86 6.74
N GLN A 43 8.57 5.98 5.41
CA GLN A 43 7.44 5.43 4.65
C GLN A 43 7.47 3.89 4.63
N GLY A 44 8.66 3.29 4.73
CA GLY A 44 8.82 1.83 4.71
C GLY A 44 8.42 1.21 3.37
N GLU A 45 8.80 1.86 2.27
CA GLU A 45 8.46 1.50 0.90
C GLU A 45 8.84 0.05 0.54
N ILE A 46 7.88 -0.68 -0.05
CA ILE A 46 8.07 -2.02 -0.61
C ILE A 46 7.84 -1.91 -2.12
N LEU A 47 8.85 -2.29 -2.90
CA LEU A 47 8.78 -2.35 -4.36
C LEU A 47 8.32 -3.73 -4.81
N MET A 48 7.41 -3.77 -5.77
CA MET A 48 6.87 -4.99 -6.39
C MET A 48 7.02 -4.91 -7.92
N PRO A 49 7.07 -6.05 -8.63
CA PRO A 49 7.00 -6.06 -10.09
C PRO A 49 5.76 -5.35 -10.62
N ALA A 50 5.92 -4.67 -11.75
CA ALA A 50 4.87 -3.84 -12.35
C ALA A 50 3.72 -4.65 -12.99
N ASP A 51 3.96 -5.93 -13.26
CA ASP A 51 3.03 -6.88 -13.87
C ASP A 51 2.24 -7.71 -12.84
N ALA A 52 2.33 -7.36 -11.56
CA ALA A 52 1.56 -8.01 -10.50
C ALA A 52 0.05 -7.82 -10.71
N ASN A 53 -0.72 -8.90 -10.62
CA ASN A 53 -2.18 -8.81 -10.62
C ASN A 53 -2.69 -8.52 -9.20
N LEU A 54 -3.70 -7.64 -9.08
CA LEU A 54 -4.33 -7.32 -7.81
C LEU A 54 -5.78 -7.83 -7.80
N LEU A 55 -6.10 -8.69 -6.85
CA LEU A 55 -7.46 -9.15 -6.60
C LEU A 55 -8.08 -8.31 -5.49
N ILE A 56 -9.22 -7.66 -5.76
CA ILE A 56 -10.04 -7.03 -4.73
C ILE A 56 -10.71 -8.14 -3.92
N ALA A 57 -10.25 -8.37 -2.69
CA ALA A 57 -10.69 -9.50 -1.89
C ALA A 57 -12.07 -9.26 -1.25
N ARG A 58 -12.43 -7.99 -1.01
CA ARG A 58 -13.68 -7.57 -0.37
C ARG A 58 -14.14 -6.20 -0.89
N PRO A 59 -15.43 -5.86 -0.77
CA PRO A 59 -15.90 -4.49 -0.98
C PRO A 59 -15.12 -3.49 -0.11
N ALA A 60 -14.97 -2.27 -0.60
CA ALA A 60 -14.31 -1.20 0.14
C ALA A 60 -15.03 -0.90 1.47
N ASP A 61 -14.26 -0.70 2.53
CA ASP A 61 -14.71 -0.24 3.84
C ASP A 61 -14.73 1.29 3.87
N TYR A 62 -15.91 1.87 4.11
CA TYR A 62 -16.17 3.31 4.17
C TYR A 62 -16.45 3.81 5.59
N SER A 63 -16.13 3.02 6.63
CA SER A 63 -16.40 3.39 8.03
C SER A 63 -15.51 4.50 8.59
N GLY A 64 -14.44 4.87 7.88
CA GLY A 64 -13.51 5.95 8.27
C GLY A 64 -13.42 7.08 7.23
N ASP A 65 -12.59 8.07 7.52
CA ASP A 65 -12.43 9.29 6.69
C ASP A 65 -11.93 8.98 5.27
N VAL A 66 -11.14 7.91 5.13
CA VAL A 66 -10.59 7.45 3.85
C VAL A 66 -11.03 6.01 3.62
N PRO A 67 -11.68 5.70 2.48
CA PRO A 67 -12.05 4.34 2.15
C PRO A 67 -10.84 3.40 2.13
N VAL A 68 -11.03 2.16 2.56
CA VAL A 68 -9.98 1.13 2.56
C VAL A 68 -10.43 -0.07 1.72
N VAL A 69 -9.62 -0.47 0.74
CA VAL A 69 -9.82 -1.70 -0.03
C VAL A 69 -8.79 -2.73 0.40
N ASP A 70 -9.25 -3.94 0.73
CA ASP A 70 -8.39 -5.10 0.93
C ASP A 70 -8.07 -5.71 -0.45
N VAL A 71 -6.78 -5.78 -0.81
CA VAL A 71 -6.31 -6.42 -2.05
C VAL A 71 -5.33 -7.54 -1.74
N GLU A 72 -5.36 -8.59 -2.56
CA GLU A 72 -4.36 -9.65 -2.55
C GLU A 72 -3.53 -9.59 -3.83
N VAL A 73 -2.21 -9.68 -3.69
CA VAL A 73 -1.30 -9.80 -4.85
C VAL A 73 -1.34 -11.22 -5.37
N TRP A 74 -1.64 -11.35 -6.66
CA TRP A 74 -1.73 -12.60 -7.39
C TRP A 74 -0.75 -12.61 -8.57
N TRP A 75 -0.18 -13.78 -8.84
CA TRP A 75 0.75 -14.02 -9.95
C TRP A 75 0.13 -15.02 -10.92
#